data_AF-R5DWN7-F1
#
_entry.id   AF-R5DWN7-F1
#
_cell.length_a   1.000
_cell.length_b   1.000
_cell.length_c   1.000
_cell.angle_alpha   90.00
_cell.angle_beta   90.00
_cell.angle_gamma   90.00
#
_symmetry.space_group_name_H-M   'P 1'
#
loop_
_entity.id
_entity.type
_entity.pdbx_description
1 polymer ?
#
loop_
_entity_poly.entity_id
_entity_poly.type
_entity_poly.pdbx_seq_one_letter_code
_entity_poly.pdbx_strand_id
1 'polypeptide(L)'
;MLNVKYAGFGGYMEFPCYEDEKGKIYFDVNNGAGGLNLYTGAYRNEEGEIVGESDTKVTDDVECEQPFVRHARENDYRMLGRLKSDCEYFLNFGAGREDVLYYENVEEQCNAMEKIWNSFEDNDKPEWITPEQIQEYRDRMNQKLKENGLSSYVEGLSDALDETNRMLSGISEKNVMESATNVSEKINEYKNEQMTLPLSNFEFDDEDGYLHFTVTADDYELEGLFRIHDPENGSDMELVSIDYGYLHPVIEQQWSSIEEMLKQVVMQREMTDVKADIETEETESEYEEISSPHL
;
A
#
# COMPACT_ATOMS: atom_id res chain seq x y z
N MET A 1 -48.21 3.08 -36.83
CA MET A 1 -47.28 3.63 -35.83
C MET A 1 -47.45 2.83 -34.55
N LEU A 2 -46.38 2.19 -34.10
CA LEU A 2 -46.32 1.36 -32.92
C LEU A 2 -45.68 2.18 -31.79
N ASN A 3 -46.47 2.56 -30.80
CA ASN A 3 -45.98 3.27 -29.63
C ASN A 3 -45.50 2.27 -28.59
N VAL A 4 -44.27 2.43 -28.12
CA VAL A 4 -43.68 1.54 -27.12
C VAL A 4 -43.02 2.32 -25.99
N LYS A 5 -42.88 1.67 -24.83
CA LYS A 5 -42.15 2.18 -23.68
C LYS A 5 -41.05 1.22 -23.28
N TYR A 6 -39.94 1.75 -22.79
CA TYR A 6 -38.84 0.94 -22.27
C TYR A 6 -39.35 0.09 -21.08
N ALA A 7 -39.10 -1.21 -21.16
CA ALA A 7 -39.67 -2.22 -20.25
C ALA A 7 -38.61 -2.94 -19.41
N GLY A 8 -37.32 -2.62 -19.59
CA GLY A 8 -36.18 -3.24 -18.92
C GLY A 8 -35.27 -4.00 -19.88
N PHE A 9 -34.46 -4.91 -19.34
CA PHE A 9 -33.62 -5.83 -20.11
C PHE A 9 -34.19 -7.24 -20.08
N GLY A 10 -33.81 -8.05 -21.06
CA GLY A 10 -34.22 -9.44 -21.11
C GLY A 10 -33.53 -10.27 -22.18
N GLY A 11 -33.84 -11.57 -22.15
CA GLY A 11 -33.24 -12.57 -23.02
C GLY A 11 -31.78 -12.89 -22.64
N TYR A 12 -31.19 -13.88 -23.32
CA TYR A 12 -29.85 -14.38 -22.99
C TYR A 12 -28.73 -13.32 -23.04
N MET A 13 -28.87 -12.31 -23.89
CA MET A 13 -27.88 -11.25 -24.07
C MET A 13 -28.22 -9.95 -23.33
N GLU A 14 -29.26 -9.95 -22.48
CA GLU A 14 -29.72 -8.75 -21.75
C GLU A 14 -29.96 -7.56 -22.71
N PHE A 15 -30.79 -7.79 -23.73
CA PHE A 15 -31.15 -6.74 -24.69
C PHE A 15 -32.19 -5.79 -24.08
N PRO A 16 -32.13 -4.49 -24.38
CA PRO A 16 -33.19 -3.55 -24.04
C PRO A 16 -34.50 -4.04 -24.64
N CYS A 17 -35.55 -4.04 -23.82
CA CYS A 17 -36.87 -4.52 -24.19
C CYS A 17 -37.87 -3.38 -24.12
N TYR A 18 -38.86 -3.45 -24.99
CA TYR A 18 -39.90 -2.44 -25.12
C TYR A 18 -41.27 -3.09 -25.12
N GLU A 19 -42.24 -2.45 -24.46
CA GLU A 19 -43.60 -2.96 -24.32
C GLU A 19 -44.59 -1.99 -24.97
N ASP A 20 -45.53 -2.52 -25.75
CA ASP A 20 -46.61 -1.74 -26.37
C ASP A 20 -47.85 -1.63 -25.46
N GLU A 21 -48.82 -0.82 -25.89
CA GLU A 21 -50.07 -0.60 -25.16
C GLU A 21 -50.93 -1.87 -24.96
N LYS A 22 -50.66 -2.94 -25.71
CA LYS A 22 -51.35 -4.23 -25.60
C LYS A 22 -50.59 -5.24 -24.71
N GLY A 23 -49.47 -4.82 -24.13
CA GLY A 23 -48.61 -5.64 -23.28
C GLY A 23 -47.71 -6.61 -24.06
N LYS A 24 -47.54 -6.41 -25.37
CA LYS A 24 -46.59 -7.21 -26.16
C LYS A 24 -45.19 -6.62 -26.04
N ILE A 25 -44.21 -7.50 -25.86
CA ILE A 25 -42.81 -7.13 -25.62
C ILE A 25 -41.96 -7.40 -26.87
N TYR A 26 -40.96 -6.55 -27.07
CA TYR A 26 -40.05 -6.58 -28.20
C TYR A 26 -38.60 -6.43 -27.74
N PHE A 27 -37.69 -7.20 -28.33
CA PHE A 27 -36.25 -7.04 -28.14
C PHE A 27 -35.71 -5.96 -29.07
N ASP A 28 -34.94 -5.01 -28.56
CA ASP A 28 -34.13 -4.10 -29.37
C ASP A 28 -32.74 -4.68 -29.59
N VAL A 29 -32.55 -5.31 -30.75
CA VAL A 29 -31.28 -5.96 -31.09
C VAL A 29 -30.17 -4.95 -31.46
N ASN A 30 -30.52 -3.67 -31.64
CA ASN A 30 -29.52 -2.60 -31.72
C ASN A 30 -28.92 -2.26 -30.36
N ASN A 31 -29.48 -2.80 -29.27
CA ASN A 31 -28.91 -2.70 -27.93
C ASN A 31 -28.65 -1.25 -27.49
N GLY A 32 -29.58 -0.34 -27.80
CA GLY A 32 -29.46 1.08 -27.48
C GLY A 32 -28.45 1.85 -28.34
N ALA A 33 -27.96 1.28 -29.45
CA ALA A 33 -27.11 1.97 -30.41
C ALA A 33 -27.93 2.49 -31.62
N GLY A 34 -27.94 3.81 -31.82
CA GLY A 34 -28.67 4.43 -32.93
C GLY A 34 -30.18 4.49 -32.69
N GLY A 35 -30.97 4.09 -33.70
CA GLY A 35 -32.44 4.02 -33.60
C GLY A 35 -32.94 2.64 -33.19
N LEU A 36 -34.24 2.56 -32.85
CA LEU A 36 -34.89 1.31 -32.42
C LEU A 36 -34.91 0.26 -33.54
N ASN A 37 -34.56 -0.99 -33.20
CA ASN A 37 -34.61 -2.13 -34.10
C ASN A 37 -35.28 -3.31 -33.39
N LEU A 38 -36.62 -3.24 -33.35
CA LEU A 38 -37.44 -4.14 -32.54
C LEU A 38 -37.71 -5.48 -33.24
N TYR A 39 -37.65 -6.56 -32.46
CA TYR A 39 -37.99 -7.94 -32.85
C TYR A 39 -38.99 -8.54 -31.86
N THR A 40 -39.90 -9.35 -32.37
CA THR A 40 -40.82 -10.15 -31.54
C THR A 40 -40.10 -11.31 -30.86
N GLY A 41 -40.81 -12.04 -29.99
CA GLY A 41 -40.32 -13.26 -29.34
C GLY A 41 -40.01 -13.08 -27.86
N ALA A 42 -39.98 -11.84 -27.37
CA ALA A 42 -39.92 -11.53 -25.95
C ALA A 42 -41.27 -11.77 -25.25
N TYR A 43 -41.24 -12.33 -24.06
CA TYR A 43 -42.40 -12.47 -23.17
C TYR A 43 -41.97 -12.46 -21.70
N ARG A 44 -42.88 -12.11 -20.77
CA ARG A 44 -42.62 -12.23 -19.33
C ARG A 44 -42.90 -13.66 -18.86
N ASN A 45 -41.97 -14.25 -18.11
CA ASN A 45 -42.19 -15.53 -17.42
C ASN A 45 -43.04 -15.33 -16.14
N GLU A 46 -43.27 -16.42 -15.40
CA GLU A 46 -44.06 -16.38 -14.15
C GLU A 46 -43.40 -15.55 -13.04
N GLU A 47 -42.08 -15.34 -13.12
CA GLU A 47 -41.28 -14.54 -12.19
C GLU A 47 -41.23 -13.06 -12.60
N GLY A 48 -41.83 -12.71 -13.74
CA GLY A 48 -41.90 -11.35 -14.28
C GLY A 48 -40.67 -10.94 -15.11
N GLU A 49 -39.70 -11.82 -15.29
CA GLU A 49 -38.50 -11.60 -16.10
C GLU A 49 -38.82 -11.66 -17.58
N ILE A 50 -38.17 -10.80 -18.37
CA ILE A 50 -38.34 -10.79 -19.82
C ILE A 50 -37.40 -11.85 -20.42
N VAL A 51 -37.99 -12.90 -20.98
CA VAL A 51 -37.28 -14.04 -21.58
C VAL A 51 -37.70 -14.23 -23.02
N GLY A 52 -37.07 -15.19 -23.70
CA GLY A 52 -37.32 -15.54 -25.10
C GLY A 52 -36.14 -15.23 -26.00
N GLU A 53 -36.35 -15.43 -27.30
CA GLU A 53 -35.36 -15.19 -28.36
C GLU A 53 -35.95 -14.26 -29.41
N SER A 54 -35.11 -13.41 -30.02
CA SER A 54 -35.54 -12.56 -31.12
C SER A 54 -35.99 -13.40 -32.30
N ASP A 55 -37.20 -13.15 -32.78
CA ASP A 55 -37.82 -13.92 -33.86
C ASP A 55 -38.04 -13.04 -35.11
N THR A 56 -39.13 -12.29 -35.16
CA THR A 56 -39.52 -11.54 -36.35
C THR A 56 -39.29 -10.05 -36.19
N LYS A 57 -38.63 -9.42 -37.16
CA LYS A 57 -38.41 -7.96 -37.18
C LYS A 57 -39.73 -7.21 -37.28
N VAL A 58 -39.91 -6.20 -36.43
CA VAL A 58 -41.02 -5.24 -36.53
C VAL A 58 -40.77 -4.30 -37.71
N THR A 59 -41.72 -4.23 -38.63
CA THR A 59 -41.66 -3.37 -39.82
C THR A 59 -42.52 -2.12 -39.71
N ASP A 60 -43.36 -2.03 -38.67
CA ASP A 60 -44.16 -0.85 -38.38
C ASP A 60 -43.26 0.34 -38.00
N ASP A 61 -43.70 1.57 -38.31
CA ASP A 61 -43.05 2.78 -37.81
C ASP A 61 -43.17 2.82 -36.28
N VAL A 62 -42.04 2.77 -35.57
CA VAL A 62 -41.98 2.73 -34.11
C VAL A 62 -41.67 4.10 -33.53
N GLU A 63 -42.39 4.48 -32.47
CA GLU A 63 -42.12 5.69 -31.68
C GLU A 63 -41.96 5.35 -30.19
N CYS A 64 -40.95 5.92 -29.55
CA CYS A 64 -40.70 5.82 -28.13
C CYS A 64 -40.21 7.17 -27.61
N GLU A 65 -40.86 7.71 -26.57
CA GLU A 65 -40.53 9.04 -26.01
C GLU A 65 -39.14 9.06 -25.36
N GLN A 66 -38.76 7.95 -24.71
CA GLN A 66 -37.49 7.82 -23.98
C GLN A 66 -36.89 6.44 -24.26
N PRO A 67 -36.28 6.25 -25.45
CA PRO A 67 -35.59 5.01 -25.75
C PRO A 67 -34.38 4.85 -24.83
N PHE A 68 -34.07 3.60 -24.48
CA PHE A 68 -32.82 3.29 -23.81
C PHE A 68 -31.65 3.56 -24.76
N VAL A 69 -30.63 4.26 -24.27
CA VAL A 69 -29.41 4.57 -25.00
C VAL A 69 -28.24 4.08 -24.18
N ARG A 70 -27.34 3.29 -24.77
CA ARG A 70 -26.11 2.90 -24.08
C ARG A 70 -25.19 4.09 -23.91
N HIS A 71 -24.59 4.20 -22.74
CA HIS A 71 -23.60 5.23 -22.49
C HIS A 71 -22.39 4.99 -23.39
N ALA A 72 -21.91 6.02 -24.09
CA ALA A 72 -20.78 5.91 -25.00
C ALA A 72 -19.50 5.39 -24.32
N ARG A 73 -19.38 5.64 -23.01
CA ARG A 73 -18.27 5.24 -22.14
C ARG A 73 -18.57 4.04 -21.25
N GLU A 74 -19.63 3.26 -21.51
CA GLU A 74 -20.01 2.11 -20.67
C GLU A 74 -18.84 1.14 -20.41
N ASN A 75 -18.05 0.84 -21.44
CA ASN A 75 -16.90 -0.05 -21.31
C ASN A 75 -15.84 0.49 -20.35
N ASP A 76 -15.66 1.81 -20.30
CA ASP A 76 -14.70 2.43 -19.40
C ASP A 76 -15.17 2.37 -17.95
N TYR A 77 -16.46 2.59 -17.68
CA TYR A 77 -17.02 2.37 -16.34
C TYR A 77 -16.88 0.91 -15.91
N ARG A 78 -17.17 -0.04 -16.81
CA ARG A 78 -17.03 -1.47 -16.53
C ARG A 78 -15.59 -1.86 -16.26
N MET A 79 -14.64 -1.35 -17.05
CA MET A 79 -13.22 -1.59 -16.85
C MET A 79 -12.76 -1.00 -15.52
N LEU A 80 -13.08 0.28 -15.23
CA LEU A 80 -12.71 0.90 -13.96
C LEU A 80 -13.31 0.15 -12.75
N GLY A 81 -14.56 -0.31 -12.86
CA GLY A 81 -15.21 -1.11 -11.83
C GLY A 81 -14.52 -2.46 -11.62
N ARG A 82 -14.09 -3.12 -12.70
CA ARG A 82 -13.29 -4.34 -12.63
C ARG A 82 -11.95 -4.09 -11.93
N LEU A 83 -11.23 -3.04 -12.32
CA LEU A 83 -9.93 -2.72 -11.72
C LEU A 83 -10.05 -2.42 -10.22
N LYS A 84 -11.11 -1.70 -9.82
CA LYS A 84 -11.45 -1.45 -8.41
C LYS A 84 -11.66 -2.77 -7.65
N SER A 85 -12.47 -3.69 -8.20
CA SER A 85 -12.72 -4.99 -7.58
C SER A 85 -11.44 -5.82 -7.45
N ASP A 86 -10.52 -5.75 -8.41
CA ASP A 86 -9.23 -6.44 -8.32
C ASP A 86 -8.37 -5.87 -7.18
N CYS A 87 -8.36 -4.54 -6.97
CA CYS A 87 -7.68 -3.91 -5.82
C CYS A 87 -8.31 -4.35 -4.47
N GLU A 88 -9.64 -4.39 -4.40
CA GLU A 88 -10.35 -4.88 -3.20
C GLU A 88 -10.05 -6.35 -2.92
N TYR A 89 -9.98 -7.17 -3.97
CA TYR A 89 -9.62 -8.57 -3.85
C TYR A 89 -8.17 -8.70 -3.36
N PHE A 90 -7.21 -8.03 -4.00
CA PHE A 90 -5.79 -8.02 -3.59
C PHE A 90 -5.61 -7.72 -2.11
N LEU A 91 -6.30 -6.68 -1.60
CA LEU A 91 -6.17 -6.23 -0.22
C LEU A 91 -6.82 -7.18 0.79
N ASN A 92 -7.97 -7.77 0.46
CA ASN A 92 -8.76 -8.55 1.42
C ASN A 92 -8.53 -10.06 1.31
N PHE A 93 -8.62 -10.61 0.10
CA PHE A 93 -8.66 -12.08 -0.13
C PHE A 93 -7.51 -12.60 -0.99
N GLY A 94 -6.82 -11.73 -1.72
CA GLY A 94 -5.77 -12.07 -2.69
C GLY A 94 -4.38 -12.24 -2.09
N ALA A 95 -4.26 -12.17 -0.76
CA ALA A 95 -3.00 -12.31 -0.01
C ALA A 95 -1.89 -11.32 -0.45
N GLY A 96 -2.26 -10.19 -1.06
CA GLY A 96 -1.29 -9.21 -1.57
C GLY A 96 -0.40 -9.75 -2.72
N ARG A 97 -0.90 -10.69 -3.51
CA ARG A 97 -0.19 -11.20 -4.68
C ARG A 97 -0.56 -10.40 -5.92
N GLU A 98 0.42 -9.94 -6.68
CA GLU A 98 0.15 -9.09 -7.86
C GLU A 98 -0.53 -9.87 -9.00
N ASP A 99 -0.38 -11.19 -9.08
CA ASP A 99 -1.01 -12.06 -10.10
C ASP A 99 -2.55 -12.05 -10.10
N VAL A 100 -3.17 -11.49 -9.05
CA VAL A 100 -4.64 -11.34 -8.98
C VAL A 100 -5.13 -10.03 -9.62
N LEU A 101 -4.22 -9.11 -9.90
CA LEU A 101 -4.52 -7.84 -10.55
C LEU A 101 -4.61 -8.04 -12.07
N TYR A 102 -5.45 -7.24 -12.73
CA TYR A 102 -5.60 -7.30 -14.18
C TYR A 102 -4.28 -7.06 -14.93
N TYR A 103 -3.47 -6.11 -14.45
CA TYR A 103 -2.15 -5.80 -15.02
C TYR A 103 -1.00 -6.55 -14.35
N GLU A 104 -1.29 -7.44 -13.41
CA GLU A 104 -0.27 -8.20 -12.66
C GLU A 104 0.79 -7.32 -11.96
N ASN A 105 0.49 -6.04 -11.73
CA ASN A 105 1.37 -5.07 -11.09
C ASN A 105 0.57 -3.93 -10.46
N VAL A 106 0.91 -3.58 -9.21
CA VAL A 106 0.19 -2.53 -8.44
C VAL A 106 0.25 -1.16 -9.12
N GLU A 107 1.43 -0.79 -9.62
CA GLU A 107 1.67 0.53 -10.21
C GLU A 107 0.93 0.68 -11.54
N GLU A 108 1.02 -0.31 -12.43
CA GLU A 108 0.29 -0.33 -13.70
C GLU A 108 -1.23 -0.36 -13.50
N GLN A 109 -1.71 -1.12 -12.51
CA GLN A 109 -3.13 -1.19 -12.15
C GLN A 109 -3.68 0.19 -11.76
N CYS A 110 -3.05 0.87 -10.80
CA CYS A 110 -3.50 2.18 -10.34
C CYS A 110 -3.34 3.26 -11.42
N ASN A 111 -2.27 3.22 -12.22
CA ASN A 111 -2.08 4.14 -13.35
C ASN A 111 -3.17 3.97 -14.41
N ALA A 112 -3.61 2.73 -14.69
CA ALA A 112 -4.73 2.49 -15.59
C ALA A 112 -6.06 3.01 -15.02
N MET A 113 -6.30 2.85 -13.72
CA MET A 113 -7.49 3.38 -13.05
C MET A 113 -7.54 4.91 -13.13
N GLU A 114 -6.45 5.59 -12.80
CA GLU A 114 -6.34 7.05 -12.88
C GLU A 114 -6.53 7.54 -14.32
N LYS A 115 -5.92 6.87 -15.30
CA LYS A 115 -6.08 7.20 -16.71
C LYS A 115 -7.52 7.12 -17.17
N ILE A 116 -8.24 6.05 -16.79
CA ILE A 116 -9.66 5.90 -17.13
C ILE A 116 -10.47 6.97 -16.41
N TRP A 117 -10.26 7.17 -15.10
CA TRP A 117 -11.00 8.16 -14.32
C TRP A 117 -10.82 9.58 -14.86
N ASN A 118 -9.58 9.98 -15.16
CA ASN A 118 -9.24 11.30 -15.71
C ASN A 118 -9.72 11.49 -17.15
N SER A 119 -10.08 10.41 -17.86
CA SER A 119 -10.61 10.50 -19.22
C SER A 119 -12.11 10.80 -19.27
N PHE A 120 -12.83 10.75 -18.15
CA PHE A 120 -14.23 11.15 -18.08
C PHE A 120 -14.36 12.68 -18.05
N GLU A 121 -15.42 13.19 -18.68
CA GLU A 121 -15.84 14.58 -18.49
C GLU A 121 -16.37 14.79 -17.06
N ASP A 122 -16.38 16.02 -16.57
CA ASP A 122 -16.76 16.29 -15.17
C ASP A 122 -18.17 15.79 -14.81
N ASN A 123 -19.12 15.84 -15.76
CA ASN A 123 -20.48 15.32 -15.56
C ASN A 123 -20.58 13.79 -15.67
N ASP A 124 -19.54 13.14 -16.22
CA ASP A 124 -19.47 11.70 -16.43
C ASP A 124 -18.60 11.02 -15.36
N LYS A 125 -18.02 11.76 -14.41
CA LYS A 125 -17.20 11.16 -13.37
C LYS A 125 -18.02 10.20 -12.50
N PRO A 126 -17.54 8.97 -12.25
CA PRO A 126 -18.27 8.02 -11.42
C PRO A 126 -18.32 8.49 -9.96
N GLU A 127 -19.48 8.38 -9.34
CA GLU A 127 -19.66 8.73 -7.91
C GLU A 127 -19.16 7.64 -6.96
N TRP A 128 -18.99 6.41 -7.46
CA TRP A 128 -18.63 5.23 -6.65
C TRP A 128 -17.10 5.03 -6.51
N ILE A 129 -16.29 5.86 -7.17
CA ILE A 129 -14.84 5.89 -6.96
C ILE A 129 -14.28 7.30 -7.18
N THR A 130 -13.52 7.78 -6.19
CA THR A 130 -12.81 9.07 -6.26
C THR A 130 -11.32 8.86 -6.56
N PRO A 131 -10.61 9.87 -7.09
CA PRO A 131 -9.17 9.76 -7.35
C PRO A 131 -8.38 9.56 -6.05
N GLU A 132 -8.84 10.12 -4.93
CA GLU A 132 -8.25 9.89 -3.61
C GLU A 132 -8.38 8.42 -3.19
N GLN A 133 -9.50 7.76 -3.49
CA GLN A 133 -9.64 6.32 -3.24
C GLN A 133 -8.70 5.48 -4.12
N ILE A 134 -8.44 5.91 -5.37
CA ILE A 134 -7.45 5.23 -6.23
C ILE A 134 -6.06 5.34 -5.62
N GLN A 135 -5.71 6.51 -5.08
CA GLN A 135 -4.44 6.71 -4.37
C GLN A 135 -4.38 5.88 -3.08
N GLU A 136 -5.47 5.82 -2.30
CA GLU A 136 -5.54 4.98 -1.10
C GLU A 136 -5.31 3.50 -1.43
N TYR A 137 -5.90 3.00 -2.52
CA TYR A 137 -5.62 1.64 -3.00
C TYR A 137 -4.13 1.46 -3.32
N ARG A 138 -3.52 2.41 -4.03
CA ARG A 138 -2.09 2.37 -4.38
C ARG A 138 -1.23 2.25 -3.12
N ASP A 139 -1.46 3.10 -2.13
CA ASP A 139 -0.66 3.15 -0.91
C ASP A 139 -0.80 1.86 -0.09
N ARG A 140 -2.04 1.41 0.12
CA ARG A 140 -2.33 0.19 0.89
C ARG A 140 -1.79 -1.06 0.21
N MET A 141 -1.86 -1.14 -1.13
CA MET A 141 -1.33 -2.29 -1.86
C MET A 141 0.20 -2.33 -1.80
N ASN A 142 0.86 -1.17 -1.97
CA ASN A 142 2.32 -1.07 -1.82
C ASN A 142 2.79 -1.39 -0.40
N GLN A 143 2.06 -0.95 0.63
CA GLN A 143 2.34 -1.34 2.01
C GLN A 143 2.28 -2.87 2.17
N LYS A 144 1.22 -3.50 1.65
CA LYS A 144 1.05 -4.95 1.75
C LYS A 144 2.16 -5.74 1.03
N LEU A 145 2.66 -5.22 -0.11
CA LEU A 145 3.82 -5.80 -0.79
C LEU A 145 5.08 -5.72 0.08
N LYS A 146 5.31 -4.60 0.77
CA LYS A 146 6.44 -4.44 1.70
C LYS A 146 6.33 -5.39 2.89
N GLU A 147 5.14 -5.53 3.47
CA GLU A 147 4.89 -6.47 4.58
C GLU A 147 5.16 -7.91 4.16
N ASN A 148 4.68 -8.32 2.98
CA ASN A 148 4.94 -9.66 2.44
C ASN A 148 6.44 -9.88 2.16
N GLY A 149 7.12 -8.88 1.60
CA GLY A 149 8.56 -8.92 1.38
C GLY A 149 9.35 -9.04 2.69
N LEU A 150 8.98 -8.27 3.71
CA LEU A 150 9.64 -8.28 5.01
C LEU A 150 9.42 -9.61 5.75
N SER A 151 8.20 -10.16 5.71
CA SER A 151 7.90 -11.47 6.29
C SER A 151 8.80 -12.56 5.72
N SER A 152 9.00 -12.57 4.39
CA SER A 152 9.87 -13.56 3.73
C SER A 152 11.34 -13.44 4.17
N TYR A 153 11.82 -12.23 4.44
CA TYR A 153 13.17 -12.00 4.90
C TYR A 153 13.37 -12.47 6.36
N VAL A 154 12.38 -12.20 7.21
CA VAL A 154 12.38 -12.64 8.63
C VAL A 154 12.35 -14.16 8.73
N GLU A 155 11.52 -14.83 7.92
CA GLU A 155 11.49 -16.30 7.86
C GLU A 155 12.86 -16.88 7.47
N GLY A 156 13.49 -16.32 6.43
CA GLY A 156 14.83 -16.74 6.01
C GLY A 156 15.91 -16.55 7.08
N LEU A 157 15.83 -15.47 7.87
CA LEU A 157 16.74 -15.25 9.00
C LEU A 157 16.49 -16.24 10.14
N SER A 158 15.23 -16.57 10.43
CA SER A 158 14.87 -17.55 11.46
C SER A 158 15.41 -18.94 11.11
N ASP A 159 15.23 -19.37 9.85
CA ASP A 159 15.74 -20.66 9.37
C ASP A 159 17.27 -20.74 9.44
N ALA A 160 17.96 -19.64 9.07
CA ALA A 160 19.40 -19.55 9.17
C ALA A 160 19.90 -19.62 10.62
N LEU A 161 19.18 -19.00 11.57
CA LEU A 161 19.48 -19.03 12.99
C LEU A 161 19.30 -20.44 13.57
N ASP A 162 18.21 -21.12 13.23
CA ASP A 162 17.92 -22.47 13.69
C ASP A 162 18.97 -23.48 13.18
N GLU A 163 19.35 -23.37 11.92
CA GLU A 163 20.42 -24.19 11.35
C GLU A 163 21.76 -23.94 12.06
N THR A 164 22.05 -22.68 12.38
CA THR A 164 23.26 -22.30 13.13
C THR A 164 23.24 -22.90 14.55
N ASN A 165 22.13 -22.79 15.26
CA ASN A 165 21.95 -23.39 16.59
C ASN A 165 22.08 -24.91 16.57
N ARG A 166 21.57 -25.57 15.52
CA ARG A 166 21.74 -27.00 15.30
C ARG A 166 23.21 -27.38 15.12
N MET A 167 23.97 -26.63 14.30
CA MET A 167 25.41 -26.86 14.13
C MET A 167 26.18 -26.69 15.44
N LEU A 168 25.84 -25.68 16.24
CA LEU A 168 26.49 -25.42 17.53
C LEU A 168 26.21 -26.50 18.57
N SER A 169 25.01 -27.11 18.55
CA SER A 169 24.63 -28.19 19.48
C SER A 169 25.50 -29.45 19.39
N GLY A 170 26.22 -29.64 18.28
CA GLY A 170 27.13 -30.78 18.05
C GLY A 170 28.57 -30.54 18.47
N ILE A 171 28.94 -29.34 18.95
CA ILE A 171 30.31 -28.95 19.25
C ILE A 171 30.54 -29.04 20.77
N SER A 172 31.46 -29.92 21.22
CA SER A 172 31.85 -30.03 22.64
C SER A 172 32.36 -28.69 23.19
N GLU A 173 31.96 -28.33 24.41
CA GLU A 173 32.24 -27.06 25.13
C GLU A 173 33.70 -26.55 25.01
N LYS A 174 34.67 -27.44 24.78
CA LYS A 174 36.09 -27.08 24.62
C LYS A 174 36.42 -26.38 23.29
N ASN A 175 35.68 -26.63 22.22
CA ASN A 175 35.86 -26.00 20.90
C ASN A 175 34.99 -24.74 20.72
N VAL A 176 34.02 -24.51 21.63
CA VAL A 176 33.09 -23.36 21.60
C VAL A 176 33.85 -22.06 21.86
N MET A 177 34.83 -22.07 22.76
CA MET A 177 35.56 -20.85 23.14
C MET A 177 36.50 -20.36 22.02
N GLU A 178 37.13 -21.27 21.27
CA GLU A 178 38.04 -20.94 20.15
C GLU A 178 37.27 -20.59 18.85
N SER A 179 36.07 -21.14 18.68
CA SER A 179 35.17 -20.83 17.55
C SER A 179 34.35 -19.57 17.79
N ALA A 180 33.94 -19.27 19.03
CA ALA A 180 33.27 -18.01 19.38
C ALA A 180 34.19 -16.80 19.18
N THR A 181 35.50 -16.94 19.46
CA THR A 181 36.49 -15.91 19.14
C THR A 181 36.57 -15.69 17.62
N ASN A 182 36.66 -16.76 16.82
CA ASN A 182 36.67 -16.68 15.34
C ASN A 182 35.37 -16.13 14.73
N VAL A 183 34.20 -16.44 15.30
CA VAL A 183 32.91 -15.88 14.85
C VAL A 183 32.80 -14.42 15.26
N SER A 184 33.28 -14.02 16.45
CA SER A 184 33.36 -12.61 16.83
C SER A 184 34.34 -11.85 15.93
N GLU A 185 35.46 -12.47 15.56
CA GLU A 185 36.44 -11.91 14.63
C GLU A 185 35.85 -11.77 13.22
N LYS A 186 35.11 -12.77 12.72
CA LYS A 186 34.41 -12.70 11.42
C LYS A 186 33.21 -11.75 11.41
N ILE A 187 32.47 -11.63 12.51
CA ILE A 187 31.41 -10.62 12.66
C ILE A 187 32.05 -9.24 12.71
N ASN A 188 33.19 -9.08 13.37
CA ASN A 188 33.95 -7.84 13.34
C ASN A 188 34.60 -7.59 11.97
N GLU A 189 34.96 -8.63 11.22
CA GLU A 189 35.47 -8.55 9.84
C GLU A 189 34.33 -8.15 8.87
N TYR A 190 33.12 -8.73 9.00
CA TYR A 190 31.93 -8.34 8.24
C TYR A 190 31.40 -6.94 8.62
N LYS A 191 31.52 -6.55 9.91
CA LYS A 191 31.27 -5.18 10.36
C LYS A 191 32.35 -4.21 9.86
N ASN A 192 33.60 -4.68 9.67
CA ASN A 192 34.69 -3.89 9.09
C ASN A 192 34.63 -3.82 7.54
N GLU A 193 33.96 -4.76 6.88
CA GLU A 193 33.72 -4.71 5.42
C GLU A 193 32.58 -3.74 5.04
N GLN A 194 31.69 -3.40 5.98
CA GLN A 194 30.92 -2.15 5.93
C GLN A 194 31.69 -1.08 6.70
N MET A 195 32.77 -0.57 6.12
CA MET A 195 33.61 0.47 6.73
C MET A 195 32.77 1.72 7.01
N THR A 196 32.10 1.79 8.15
CA THR A 196 31.40 2.98 8.63
C THR A 196 32.41 3.86 9.36
N LEU A 197 32.42 5.16 9.06
CA LEU A 197 33.30 6.10 9.75
C LEU A 197 33.00 6.08 11.26
N PRO A 198 34.03 6.09 12.14
CA PRO A 198 33.82 6.12 13.58
C PRO A 198 33.04 7.37 13.98
N LEU A 199 31.90 7.16 14.65
CA LEU A 199 31.11 8.21 15.27
C LEU A 199 31.30 8.18 16.79
N SER A 200 31.46 9.35 17.39
CA SER A 200 31.64 9.51 18.84
C SER A 200 31.11 10.86 19.33
N ASN A 201 31.17 11.08 20.65
CA ASN A 201 30.81 12.35 21.30
C ASN A 201 29.38 12.83 20.97
N PHE A 202 28.40 11.95 21.20
CA PHE A 202 26.98 12.26 21.02
C PHE A 202 26.49 13.19 22.13
N GLU A 203 26.21 14.44 21.78
CA GLU A 203 25.67 15.45 22.69
C GLU A 203 24.29 15.87 22.19
N PHE A 204 23.26 15.51 22.96
CA PHE A 204 21.88 15.82 22.62
C PHE A 204 21.49 17.17 23.22
N ASP A 205 20.99 18.06 22.37
CA ASP A 205 20.41 19.32 22.77
C ASP A 205 18.88 19.21 22.68
N ASP A 206 18.26 18.90 23.81
CA ASP A 206 16.82 18.73 23.92
C ASP A 206 16.06 20.08 23.90
N GLU A 207 16.77 21.21 24.07
CA GLU A 207 16.16 22.56 23.97
C GLU A 207 15.99 22.99 22.51
N ASP A 208 16.98 22.68 21.67
CA ASP A 208 17.00 23.10 20.26
C ASP A 208 16.67 21.96 19.26
N GLY A 209 16.58 20.69 19.71
CA GLY A 209 16.14 19.57 18.88
C GLY A 209 17.22 18.96 17.98
N TYR A 210 18.49 19.08 18.39
CA TYR A 210 19.65 18.64 17.62
C TYR A 210 20.53 17.64 18.38
N LEU A 211 21.25 16.82 17.63
CA LEU A 211 22.32 15.95 18.10
C LEU A 211 23.64 16.42 17.48
N HIS A 212 24.57 16.81 18.33
CA HIS A 212 25.96 17.04 17.97
C HIS A 212 26.74 15.74 18.06
N PHE A 213 27.63 15.51 17.10
CA PHE A 213 28.47 14.32 17.09
C PHE A 213 29.84 14.62 16.46
N THR A 214 30.77 13.69 16.62
CA THR A 214 32.08 13.72 15.96
C THR A 214 32.19 12.54 15.02
N VAL A 215 32.63 12.77 13.78
CA VAL A 215 32.99 11.72 12.82
C VAL A 215 34.48 11.78 12.53
N THR A 216 35.16 10.62 12.58
CA THR A 216 36.58 10.52 12.24
C THR A 216 36.75 10.12 10.77
N ALA A 217 37.35 10.97 9.96
CA ALA A 217 37.64 10.71 8.54
C ALA A 217 39.07 11.15 8.19
N ASP A 218 39.83 10.28 7.50
CA ASP A 218 41.21 10.55 7.06
C ASP A 218 42.14 11.12 8.16
N ASP A 219 42.04 10.58 9.38
CA ASP A 219 42.75 11.03 10.59
C ASP A 219 42.34 12.42 11.15
N TYR A 220 41.21 12.96 10.70
CA TYR A 220 40.59 14.19 11.23
C TYR A 220 39.29 13.89 11.98
N GLU A 221 39.09 14.58 13.10
CA GLU A 221 37.83 14.62 13.84
C GLU A 221 37.02 15.82 13.32
N LEU A 222 35.84 15.54 12.78
CA LEU A 222 34.94 16.54 12.21
C LEU A 222 33.66 16.62 13.03
N GLU A 223 33.21 17.84 13.32
CA GLU A 223 31.95 18.07 14.03
C GLU A 223 30.76 17.91 13.08
N GLY A 224 29.76 17.16 13.51
CA GLY A 224 28.55 16.89 12.77
C GLY A 224 27.31 17.35 13.52
N LEU A 225 26.30 17.75 12.76
CA LEU A 225 25.01 18.20 13.26
C LEU A 225 23.90 17.35 12.65
N PHE A 226 23.07 16.76 13.50
CA PHE A 226 21.92 15.96 13.12
C PHE A 226 20.66 16.55 13.73
N ARG A 227 19.61 16.74 12.93
CA ARG A 227 18.34 17.27 13.40
C ARG A 227 17.45 16.13 13.87
N ILE A 228 17.06 16.15 15.13
CA ILE A 228 16.11 15.20 15.69
C ILE A 228 14.70 15.69 15.35
N HIS A 229 14.35 16.90 15.82
CA HIS A 229 13.07 17.53 15.56
C HIS A 229 13.18 19.05 15.68
N ASP A 230 13.10 19.76 14.56
CA ASP A 230 13.02 21.22 14.52
C ASP A 230 12.15 21.64 13.32
N PRO A 231 10.84 21.85 13.55
CA PRO A 231 9.86 22.09 12.48
C PRO A 231 10.04 23.44 11.78
N GLU A 232 10.84 24.37 12.34
CA GLU A 232 11.12 25.66 11.70
C GLU A 232 12.25 25.55 10.67
N ASN A 233 13.14 24.55 10.80
CA ASN A 233 14.39 24.49 10.04
C ASN A 233 14.58 23.25 9.15
N GLY A 234 13.59 22.35 9.05
CA GLY A 234 13.54 21.35 7.98
C GLY A 234 12.84 20.04 8.36
N SER A 235 13.23 18.94 7.72
CA SER A 235 12.68 17.62 8.02
C SER A 235 13.33 17.02 9.27
N ASP A 236 12.53 16.27 10.02
CA ASP A 236 12.97 15.53 11.20
C ASP A 236 13.90 14.38 10.80
N MET A 237 14.75 13.98 11.75
CA MET A 237 15.66 12.83 11.62
C MET A 237 16.58 12.91 10.39
N GLU A 238 17.20 14.07 10.20
CA GLU A 238 18.00 14.40 9.01
C GLU A 238 19.43 14.79 9.40
N LEU A 239 20.42 14.28 8.67
CA LEU A 239 21.80 14.74 8.80
C LEU A 239 21.94 16.13 8.15
N VAL A 240 22.29 17.14 8.96
CA VAL A 240 22.29 18.54 8.53
C VAL A 240 23.63 18.93 7.92
N SER A 241 24.72 18.67 8.64
CA SER A 241 26.05 19.06 8.20
C SER A 241 27.14 18.26 8.89
N ILE A 242 28.29 18.17 8.20
CA ILE A 242 29.56 17.75 8.78
C ILE A 242 30.58 18.82 8.40
N ASP A 243 31.14 19.48 9.39
CA ASP A 243 32.08 20.56 9.21
C ASP A 243 33.33 20.08 8.47
N TYR A 244 33.67 20.79 7.39
CA TYR A 244 34.74 20.42 6.48
C TYR A 244 34.59 19.03 5.82
N GLY A 245 33.43 18.37 5.95
CA GLY A 245 33.18 17.03 5.38
C GLY A 245 33.34 16.96 3.86
N TYR A 246 33.10 18.07 3.15
CA TYR A 246 33.32 18.18 1.70
C TYR A 246 34.80 18.03 1.27
N LEU A 247 35.76 18.14 2.20
CA LEU A 247 37.18 17.88 1.94
C LEU A 247 37.52 16.38 2.00
N HIS A 248 36.59 15.55 2.45
CA HIS A 248 36.77 14.12 2.70
C HIS A 248 35.76 13.31 1.87
N PRO A 249 36.14 12.80 0.68
CA PRO A 249 35.23 12.08 -0.22
C PRO A 249 34.53 10.88 0.41
N VAL A 250 35.13 10.30 1.44
CA VAL A 250 34.54 9.20 2.22
C VAL A 250 33.29 9.62 2.98
N ILE A 251 33.17 10.89 3.39
CA ILE A 251 31.98 11.44 4.06
C ILE A 251 30.80 11.48 3.10
N GLU A 252 31.00 11.96 1.87
CA GLU A 252 29.94 11.98 0.85
C GLU A 252 29.49 10.56 0.48
N GLN A 253 30.45 9.63 0.32
CA GLN A 253 30.14 8.23 0.01
C GLN A 253 29.35 7.52 1.13
N GLN A 254 29.50 7.98 2.37
CA GLN A 254 28.87 7.36 3.54
C GLN A 254 27.75 8.20 4.16
N TRP A 255 27.33 9.29 3.51
CA TRP A 255 26.35 10.22 4.07
C TRP A 255 25.08 9.50 4.56
N SER A 256 24.48 8.66 3.71
CA SER A 256 23.28 7.89 4.06
C SER A 256 23.56 6.87 5.18
N SER A 257 24.75 6.27 5.22
CA SER A 257 25.11 5.33 6.28
C SER A 257 25.31 6.02 7.63
N ILE A 258 25.90 7.22 7.64
CA ILE A 258 26.04 8.07 8.83
C ILE A 258 24.66 8.46 9.34
N GLU A 259 23.77 8.92 8.45
CA GLU A 259 22.40 9.32 8.81
C GLU A 259 21.62 8.16 9.43
N GLU A 260 21.65 6.96 8.84
CA GLU A 260 20.98 5.79 9.39
C GLU A 260 21.54 5.38 10.76
N MET A 261 22.85 5.46 10.97
CA MET A 261 23.44 5.22 12.30
C MET A 261 22.94 6.21 13.34
N LEU A 262 22.83 7.49 12.99
CA LEU A 262 22.34 8.55 13.89
C LEU A 262 20.87 8.34 14.25
N LYS A 263 20.03 7.92 13.28
CA LYS A 263 18.64 7.51 13.55
C LYS A 263 18.56 6.38 14.58
N GLN A 264 19.42 5.36 14.47
CA GLN A 264 19.49 4.26 15.44
C GLN A 264 19.95 4.74 16.83
N VAL A 265 20.90 5.67 16.91
CA VAL A 265 21.36 6.27 18.17
C VAL A 265 20.22 7.01 18.88
N VAL A 266 19.43 7.80 18.15
CA VAL A 266 18.28 8.52 18.71
C VAL A 266 17.19 7.55 19.17
N MET A 267 16.83 6.56 18.34
CA MET A 267 15.82 5.55 18.71
C MET A 267 16.22 4.75 19.96
N GLN A 268 17.51 4.40 20.10
CA GLN A 268 18.01 3.70 21.29
C GLN A 268 17.88 4.56 22.55
N ARG A 269 18.14 5.87 22.46
CA ARG A 269 17.95 6.79 23.60
C ARG A 269 16.49 6.83 24.04
N GLU A 270 15.55 7.03 23.12
CA GLU A 270 14.11 7.07 23.43
C GLU A 270 13.63 5.78 24.12
N MET A 271 14.09 4.61 23.66
CA MET A 271 13.78 3.34 24.31
C MET A 271 14.39 3.21 25.72
N THR A 272 15.54 3.86 25.96
CA THR A 272 16.20 3.85 27.28
C THR A 272 15.47 4.76 28.26
N ASP A 273 15.03 5.94 27.80
CA ASP A 273 14.28 6.91 28.61
C ASP A 273 12.91 6.35 29.00
N VAL A 274 12.18 5.74 28.06
CA VAL A 274 10.90 5.05 28.35
C VAL A 274 11.08 3.93 29.39
N LYS A 275 12.20 3.19 29.32
CA LYS A 275 12.49 2.13 30.27
C LYS A 275 12.82 2.68 31.67
N ALA A 276 13.51 3.81 31.75
CA ALA A 276 13.80 4.48 33.01
C ALA A 276 12.53 5.03 33.67
N ASP A 277 11.61 5.62 32.88
CA ASP A 277 10.33 6.14 33.39
C ASP A 277 9.46 5.01 33.99
N ILE A 278 9.38 3.86 33.30
CA ILE A 278 8.65 2.67 33.79
C ILE A 278 9.26 2.13 35.10
N GLU A 279 10.59 2.08 35.20
CA GLU A 279 11.27 1.62 36.42
C GLU A 279 11.08 2.61 37.59
N THR A 280 10.93 3.91 37.32
CA THR A 280 10.63 4.90 38.37
C THR A 280 9.19 4.84 38.89
N GLU A 281 8.19 4.62 38.02
CA GLU A 281 6.78 4.47 38.43
C GLU A 281 6.53 3.19 39.26
N GLU A 282 7.22 2.08 38.94
CA GLU A 282 7.11 0.85 39.74
C GLU A 282 7.66 1.06 41.16
N THR A 283 8.77 1.81 41.32
CA THR A 283 9.32 2.10 42.64
C THR A 283 8.46 3.05 43.48
N GLU A 284 7.83 4.07 42.90
CA GLU A 284 6.93 4.97 43.65
C GLU A 284 5.64 4.26 44.10
N SER A 285 5.12 3.31 43.31
CA SER A 285 3.94 2.51 43.68
C SER A 285 4.19 1.59 44.88
N GLU A 286 5.40 1.03 45.02
CA GLU A 286 5.77 0.20 46.16
C GLU A 286 5.94 1.03 47.46
N TYR A 287 6.33 2.30 47.39
CA TYR A 287 6.47 3.16 48.57
C TYR A 287 5.14 3.70 49.13
N GLU A 288 4.11 3.88 48.30
CA GLU A 288 2.78 4.30 48.77
C GLU A 288 2.01 3.19 49.51
N GLU A 289 2.18 1.91 49.15
CA GLU A 289 1.53 0.80 49.85
C GLU A 289 2.05 0.57 51.27
N ILE A 290 3.29 0.96 51.59
CA ILE A 290 3.90 0.75 52.91
C ILE A 290 3.63 1.89 53.90
N SER A 291 3.14 3.04 53.43
CA SER A 291 2.97 4.25 54.24
C SER A 291 1.51 4.61 54.58
N SER A 292 0.55 3.69 54.37
CA SER A 292 -0.82 3.83 54.89
C SER A 292 -0.88 3.42 56.37
N PRO A 293 -1.06 4.35 57.33
CA PRO A 293 -1.25 3.99 58.72
C PRO A 293 -2.71 3.56 58.91
N HIS A 294 -2.92 2.31 59.30
CA HIS A 294 -4.18 1.89 59.91
C HIS A 294 -4.42 2.74 61.17
N LEU A 295 -5.44 3.60 61.10
CA LEU A 295 -6.06 4.28 62.23
C LEU A 295 -7.47 3.70 62.43
#